data_AF-W5T2J2-F1
#
_entry.id   AF-W5T2J2-F1
#
_cell.length_a   1.000
_cell.length_b   1.000
_cell.length_c   1.000
_cell.angle_alpha   90.00
_cell.angle_beta   90.00
_cell.angle_gamma   90.00
#
_symmetry.space_group_name_H-M   'P 1'
#
loop_
_entity.id
_entity.type
_entity.pdbx_description
1 polymer ?
#
loop_
_entity_poly.entity_id
_entity_poly.type
_entity_poly.pdbx_seq_one_letter_code
_entity_poly.pdbx_strand_id
1 'polypeptide(L)'
;MKINIKNIRVKSICATLFISLFLSCNNSGEKAAAEKRLNAVLMDVGRSTENAFYSFIELVSGTLGFTVDSNTTRDKVGKYFKALASGI
;
A
#
# COMPACT_ATOMS: atom_id res chain seq x y z
N MET A 1 20.81 -12.40 39.24
CA MET A 1 20.71 -11.06 39.86
C MET A 1 19.26 -10.59 39.79
N LYS A 2 18.59 -10.35 40.92
CA LYS A 2 17.17 -9.90 40.96
C LYS A 2 17.11 -8.38 40.86
N ILE A 3 16.54 -7.83 39.77
CA ILE A 3 16.43 -6.39 39.56
C ILE A 3 15.19 -5.86 40.30
N ASN A 4 15.37 -4.91 41.23
CA ASN A 4 14.28 -4.28 41.97
C ASN A 4 13.71 -3.08 41.20
N ILE A 5 12.68 -3.33 40.39
CA ILE A 5 12.02 -2.35 39.50
C ILE A 5 11.47 -1.10 40.22
N LYS A 6 11.21 -1.16 41.53
CA LYS A 6 10.62 -0.05 42.29
C LYS A 6 11.59 1.12 42.54
N ASN A 7 12.90 0.92 42.41
CA ASN A 7 13.93 1.93 42.70
C ASN A 7 14.49 2.62 41.44
N ILE A 8 13.90 2.38 40.26
CA ILE A 8 14.45 2.91 39.01
C ILE A 8 13.93 4.34 38.77
N ARG A 9 14.86 5.30 38.72
CA ARG A 9 14.54 6.69 38.39
C ARG A 9 14.10 6.77 36.93
N VAL A 10 12.82 7.07 36.68
CA VAL A 10 12.22 7.20 35.33
C VAL A 10 13.07 8.07 34.39
N LYS A 11 13.69 9.14 34.92
CA LYS A 11 14.62 10.01 34.18
C LYS A 11 15.83 9.25 33.59
N SER A 12 16.35 8.25 34.30
CA SER A 12 17.49 7.43 33.87
C SER A 12 17.09 6.41 32.79
N ILE A 13 15.90 5.81 32.90
CA ILE A 13 15.36 4.94 31.84
C ILE A 13 15.14 5.75 30.57
N CYS A 14 14.49 6.92 30.70
CA CYS A 14 14.17 7.76 29.55
C CYS A 14 15.45 8.23 28.83
N ALA A 15 16.48 8.63 29.57
CA ALA A 15 17.79 8.98 29.00
C ALA A 15 18.46 7.81 28.28
N THR A 16 18.41 6.60 28.84
CA THR A 16 19.01 5.39 28.24
C THR A 16 18.26 4.97 26.97
N LEU A 17 16.93 5.04 26.98
CA LEU A 17 16.08 4.79 25.81
C LEU A 17 16.30 5.82 24.69
N PHE A 18 16.43 7.09 25.04
CA PHE A 18 16.76 8.14 24.07
C PHE A 18 18.12 7.90 23.41
N ILE A 19 19.16 7.67 24.21
CA ILE A 19 20.53 7.45 23.70
C ILE A 19 20.61 6.20 22.81
N SER A 20 19.97 5.10 23.21
CA SER A 20 19.94 3.87 22.42
C SER A 20 19.17 4.01 21.10
N LEU A 21 18.08 4.78 21.07
CA LEU A 21 17.33 5.07 19.85
C LEU A 21 18.18 5.86 18.84
N PHE A 22 18.90 6.90 19.30
CA PHE A 22 19.77 7.70 18.42
C PHE A 22 21.05 6.98 17.98
N LEU A 23 21.65 6.15 18.86
CA LEU A 23 22.83 5.35 18.49
C LEU A 23 22.50 4.21 17.51
N SER A 24 21.26 3.70 17.51
CA SER A 24 20.78 2.69 16.56
C SER A 24 20.76 3.19 15.10
N CYS A 25 20.70 4.51 14.89
CA CYS A 25 20.76 5.12 13.55
C CYS A 25 22.18 5.30 12.98
N ASN A 26 23.24 5.00 13.75
CA ASN A 26 24.62 5.14 13.28
C ASN A 26 25.20 3.88 12.62
N ASN A 27 24.43 2.80 12.47
CA ASN A 27 24.74 1.68 11.56
C ASN A 27 24.29 2.00 10.13
N SER A 28 24.67 3.18 9.65
CA SER A 28 24.32 3.71 8.33
C SER A 28 25.15 3.02 7.25
N GLY A 29 24.52 2.08 6.55
CA GLY A 29 25.06 1.52 5.30
C GLY A 29 24.12 0.53 4.63
N GLU A 30 23.50 -0.39 5.39
CA GLU A 30 22.74 -1.50 4.81
C GLU A 30 21.24 -1.24 4.68
N LYS A 31 20.63 -0.56 5.66
CA LYS A 31 19.16 -0.36 5.70
C LYS A 31 18.64 0.61 4.64
N ALA A 32 19.38 1.67 4.33
CA ALA A 32 18.98 2.65 3.32
C ALA A 32 18.99 2.05 1.89
N ALA A 33 19.88 1.10 1.61
CA ALA A 33 19.92 0.42 0.31
C ALA A 33 18.79 -0.61 0.18
N ALA A 34 18.49 -1.35 1.24
CA ALA A 34 17.37 -2.28 1.28
C ALA A 34 16.01 -1.56 1.15
N GLU A 35 15.83 -0.45 1.86
CA GLU A 35 14.61 0.38 1.78
C GLU A 35 14.42 1.00 0.39
N LYS A 36 15.49 1.53 -0.23
CA LYS A 36 15.43 2.03 -1.61
C LYS A 36 15.07 0.93 -2.61
N ARG A 37 15.62 -0.28 -2.45
CA ARG A 37 15.30 -1.44 -3.30
C ARG A 37 13.84 -1.86 -3.14
N LEU A 38 13.34 -1.92 -1.91
CA LEU A 38 11.93 -2.25 -1.63
C LEU A 38 10.98 -1.23 -2.25
N ASN A 39 11.27 0.06 -2.11
CA ASN A 39 10.45 1.13 -2.68
C ASN A 39 10.43 1.10 -4.21
N ALA A 40 11.57 0.79 -4.85
CA ALA A 40 11.63 0.61 -6.30
C ALA A 40 10.77 -0.58 -6.76
N VAL A 41 10.88 -1.72 -6.08
CA VAL A 41 10.07 -2.91 -6.38
C VAL A 41 8.57 -2.62 -6.21
N LEU A 42 8.18 -1.90 -5.16
CA LEU A 42 6.77 -1.51 -4.95
C LEU A 42 6.25 -0.58 -6.04
N MET A 43 7.06 0.37 -6.53
CA MET A 43 6.68 1.23 -7.66
C MET A 43 6.48 0.42 -8.94
N ASP A 44 7.36 -0.52 -9.23
CA ASP A 44 7.27 -1.36 -10.44
C ASP A 44 6.09 -2.33 -10.36
N VAL A 45 5.85 -2.94 -9.19
CA VAL A 45 4.67 -3.77 -8.94
C VAL A 45 3.38 -2.95 -9.07
N GLY A 46 3.36 -1.72 -8.53
CA GLY A 46 2.24 -0.79 -8.68
C GLY A 46 1.92 -0.53 -10.15
N ARG A 47 2.93 -0.13 -10.94
CA ARG A 47 2.78 0.12 -12.39
C ARG A 47 2.35 -1.13 -13.16
N SER A 48 2.93 -2.29 -12.85
CA SER A 48 2.58 -3.55 -13.51
C SER A 48 1.14 -3.96 -13.18
N THR A 49 0.71 -3.77 -11.94
CA THR A 49 -0.67 -4.07 -11.49
C THR A 49 -1.67 -3.12 -12.14
N GLU A 50 -1.33 -1.84 -12.22
CA GLU A 50 -2.13 -0.81 -12.92
C GLU A 50 -2.34 -1.16 -14.39
N ASN A 51 -1.26 -1.49 -15.11
CA ASN A 51 -1.34 -1.88 -16.52
C ASN A 51 -2.18 -3.15 -16.74
N ALA A 52 -2.01 -4.17 -15.88
CA ALA A 52 -2.80 -5.40 -15.93
C ALA A 52 -4.29 -5.12 -15.63
N PHE A 53 -4.56 -4.25 -14.66
CA PHE A 53 -5.92 -3.84 -14.31
C PHE A 53 -6.61 -3.11 -15.46
N TYR A 54 -5.93 -2.15 -16.12
CA TYR A 54 -6.49 -1.46 -17.27
C TYR A 54 -6.72 -2.39 -18.46
N SER A 55 -5.78 -3.29 -18.76
CA SER A 55 -5.95 -4.30 -19.83
C SER A 55 -7.14 -5.23 -19.55
N PHE A 56 -7.33 -5.62 -18.29
CA PHE A 56 -8.47 -6.43 -17.88
C PHE A 56 -9.79 -5.67 -18.05
N ILE A 57 -9.86 -4.41 -17.59
CA ILE A 57 -11.07 -3.59 -17.75
C ILE A 57 -11.35 -3.31 -19.23
N GLU A 58 -10.34 -3.06 -20.06
CA GLU A 58 -10.51 -2.90 -21.51
C GLU A 58 -11.09 -4.16 -22.15
N LEU A 59 -10.58 -5.35 -21.79
CA LEU A 59 -11.10 -6.63 -22.27
C LEU A 59 -12.56 -6.86 -21.80
N VAL A 60 -12.85 -6.58 -20.53
CA VAL A 60 -14.20 -6.70 -19.96
C VAL A 60 -15.16 -5.71 -20.65
N SER A 61 -14.73 -4.47 -20.87
CA SER A 61 -15.49 -3.46 -21.60
C SER A 61 -15.69 -3.84 -23.07
N GLY A 62 -14.69 -4.41 -23.73
CA GLY A 62 -14.80 -4.88 -25.11
C GLY A 62 -15.71 -6.11 -25.27
N THR A 63 -15.64 -7.06 -24.33
CA THR A 63 -16.51 -8.26 -24.33
C THR A 63 -17.95 -7.93 -23.96
N LEU A 64 -18.16 -7.05 -22.99
CA LEU A 64 -19.49 -6.65 -22.54
C LEU A 64 -20.06 -5.49 -23.33
N GLY A 65 -19.29 -4.83 -24.20
CA GLY A 65 -19.73 -3.71 -25.03
C GLY A 65 -20.02 -2.41 -24.26
N PHE A 66 -19.41 -2.23 -23.08
CA PHE A 66 -19.71 -1.11 -22.18
C PHE A 66 -18.46 -0.33 -21.78
N THR A 67 -18.36 0.89 -22.31
CA THR A 67 -17.29 1.84 -22.00
C THR A 67 -17.82 2.95 -21.11
N VAL A 68 -17.13 3.20 -19.99
CA VAL A 68 -17.49 4.23 -19.01
C VAL A 68 -16.63 5.47 -19.25
N ASP A 69 -17.28 6.63 -19.35
CA ASP A 69 -16.63 7.95 -19.43
C ASP A 69 -17.01 8.83 -18.22
N SER A 70 -16.51 10.07 -18.19
CA SER A 70 -16.83 11.03 -17.12
C SER A 70 -18.31 11.42 -17.04
N ASN A 71 -19.09 11.16 -18.08
CA ASN A 71 -20.52 11.47 -18.15
C ASN A 71 -21.40 10.25 -17.81
N THR A 72 -20.77 9.11 -17.54
CA THR A 72 -21.44 7.86 -17.24
C THR A 72 -21.82 7.83 -15.78
N THR A 73 -23.12 7.97 -15.51
CA THR A 73 -23.65 7.90 -14.15
C THR A 73 -23.78 6.45 -13.68
N ARG A 74 -23.69 6.24 -12.37
CA ARG A 74 -23.88 4.91 -11.75
C ARG A 74 -25.19 4.23 -12.17
N ASP A 75 -26.25 5.02 -12.37
CA ASP A 75 -27.55 4.51 -12.82
C ASP A 75 -27.50 3.96 -14.26
N LYS A 76 -26.79 4.64 -15.18
CA LYS A 76 -26.58 4.14 -16.55
C LYS A 76 -25.83 2.81 -16.56
N VAL A 77 -24.80 2.67 -15.73
CA VAL A 77 -24.06 1.41 -15.55
C VAL A 77 -24.99 0.29 -15.09
N GLY A 78 -25.77 0.54 -14.05
CA GLY A 78 -26.70 -0.45 -13.50
C GLY A 78 -27.78 -0.86 -14.49
N LYS A 79 -28.31 0.08 -15.28
CA LYS A 79 -29.29 -0.20 -16.34
C LYS A 79 -28.69 -1.06 -17.45
N TYR A 80 -27.47 -0.76 -17.88
CA TYR A 80 -26.78 -1.51 -18.93
C TYR A 80 -26.63 -2.99 -18.57
N PHE A 81 -26.02 -3.28 -17.42
CA PHE A 81 -25.76 -4.66 -17.00
C PHE A 81 -27.05 -5.44 -16.67
N LYS A 82 -28.10 -4.78 -16.18
CA LYS A 82 -29.42 -5.41 -16.02
C LYS A 82 -30.05 -5.79 -17.37
N ALA A 83 -29.97 -4.90 -18.35
CA ALA A 83 -30.49 -5.15 -19.69
C ALA A 83 -29.70 -6.29 -20.36
N LEU A 84 -28.38 -6.27 -20.25
CA LEU A 84 -27.51 -7.35 -20.71
C LEU A 84 -27.94 -8.69 -20.08
N ALA A 85 -28.03 -8.77 -18.75
CA ALA A 85 -28.41 -9.98 -18.02
C ALA A 85 -29.84 -10.48 -18.30
N SER A 86 -30.72 -9.63 -18.82
CA SER A 86 -32.09 -10.02 -19.20
C SER A 86 -32.17 -10.52 -20.64
N GLY A 87 -31.13 -10.28 -21.44
CA GLY A 87 -31.02 -10.73 -22.84
C GLY A 87 -30.26 -12.05 -23.02
N ILE A 88 -29.78 -12.65 -21.93
CA ILE A 88 -29.13 -13.97 -21.86
C ILE A 88 -29.96 -14.86 -20.94
#